data_AF-K9X4R6-F1
#
_entry.id   AF-K9X4R6-F1
#
_cell.length_a   1.000
_cell.length_b   1.000
_cell.length_c   1.000
_cell.angle_alpha   90.00
_cell.angle_beta   90.00
_cell.angle_gamma   90.00
#
_symmetry.space_group_name_H-M   'P 1'
#
loop_
_entity.id
_entity.type
_entity.pdbx_description
1 polymer ?
#
loop_
_entity_poly.entity_id
_entity_poly.type
_entity_poly.pdbx_seq_one_letter_code
_entity_poly.pdbx_strand_id
1 'polypeptide(L)'
;MLKVKLQFSRFLVGLLLVVCFTFFTVYVANSQQLPLVEYQSKTFARETSKYKLATEVLLEIGIAKRYDTHFDHLIGTLIGKGDDFKLYTRFRKMFVREIGWRHFKDAYAAKLEADFSEDELKELLNLSKQPVMKKLLKSEVQAYMDTSKQRFKMGFELWDKYNNGKISLPPD
;
A
#
# COMPACT_ATOMS: atom_id res chain seq x y z
N MET A 1 57.00 -1.20 -13.87
CA MET A 1 56.01 -0.17 -13.47
C MET A 1 54.54 -0.52 -13.76
N LEU A 2 54.19 -1.28 -14.83
CA LEU A 2 52.78 -1.57 -15.16
C LEU A 2 52.04 -2.46 -14.14
N LYS A 3 52.71 -3.49 -13.58
CA LYS A 3 52.12 -4.42 -12.60
C LYS A 3 51.67 -3.75 -11.29
N VAL A 4 52.45 -2.79 -10.80
CA VAL A 4 52.15 -2.06 -9.55
C VAL A 4 50.94 -1.14 -9.74
N LYS A 5 50.84 -0.46 -10.89
CA LYS A 5 49.66 0.38 -11.22
C LYS A 5 48.38 -0.44 -11.35
N LEU A 6 48.45 -1.66 -11.90
CA LEU A 6 47.27 -2.53 -12.05
C LEU A 6 46.78 -3.10 -10.70
N GLN A 7 47.70 -3.45 -9.80
CA GLN A 7 47.36 -3.89 -8.44
C GLN A 7 46.80 -2.74 -7.59
N PHE A 8 47.35 -1.55 -7.72
CA PHE A 8 46.84 -0.35 -7.03
C PHE A 8 45.44 0.05 -7.51
N SER A 9 45.19 -0.06 -8.82
CA SER A 9 43.86 0.17 -9.41
C SER A 9 42.83 -0.86 -8.94
N ARG A 10 43.18 -2.15 -8.89
CA ARG A 10 42.28 -3.20 -8.36
C ARG A 10 42.01 -3.04 -6.87
N PHE A 11 43.01 -2.60 -6.10
CA PHE A 11 42.86 -2.30 -4.68
C PHE A 11 41.94 -1.10 -4.45
N LEU A 12 42.12 -0.01 -5.20
CA LEU A 12 41.25 1.17 -5.15
C LEU A 12 39.81 0.86 -5.54
N VAL A 13 39.59 0.08 -6.61
CA VAL A 13 38.24 -0.35 -7.02
C VAL A 13 37.61 -1.26 -5.97
N GLY A 14 38.39 -2.18 -5.37
CA GLY A 14 37.91 -3.02 -4.28
C GLY A 14 37.51 -2.20 -3.05
N LEU A 15 38.29 -1.18 -2.69
CA LEU A 15 38.01 -0.31 -1.55
C LEU A 15 36.79 0.59 -1.82
N LEU A 16 36.64 1.09 -3.05
CA LEU A 16 35.47 1.86 -3.47
C LEU A 16 34.20 1.00 -3.45
N LEU A 17 34.28 -0.26 -3.87
CA LEU A 17 33.16 -1.20 -3.78
C LEU A 17 32.78 -1.49 -2.33
N VAL A 18 33.75 -1.70 -1.43
CA VAL A 18 33.47 -1.89 0.01
C VAL A 18 32.79 -0.66 0.60
N VAL A 19 33.26 0.54 0.27
CA VAL A 19 32.65 1.80 0.70
C VAL A 19 31.23 1.93 0.13
N CYS A 20 31.01 1.64 -1.15
CA CYS A 20 29.67 1.65 -1.73
C CYS A 20 28.74 0.64 -1.03
N PHE A 21 29.20 -0.59 -0.79
CA PHE A 21 28.40 -1.61 -0.10
C PHE A 21 28.08 -1.21 1.34
N THR A 22 28.99 -0.58 2.08
CA THR A 22 28.70 -0.09 3.44
C THR A 22 27.76 1.12 3.44
N PHE A 23 27.86 2.02 2.46
CA PHE A 23 26.88 3.10 2.31
C PHE A 23 25.48 2.58 1.97
N PHE A 24 25.36 1.58 1.09
CA PHE A 24 24.08 0.96 0.81
C PHE A 24 23.49 0.21 2.02
N THR A 25 24.29 -0.49 2.83
CA THR A 25 23.78 -1.16 4.03
C THR A 25 23.38 -0.20 5.13
N VAL A 26 24.13 0.89 5.34
CA VAL A 26 23.77 1.96 6.30
C VAL A 26 22.53 2.72 5.83
N TYR A 27 22.38 3.02 4.53
CA TYR A 27 21.19 3.70 4.01
C TYR A 27 19.94 2.80 4.09
N VAL A 28 20.07 1.50 3.80
CA VAL A 28 18.97 0.54 3.97
C VAL A 28 18.59 0.39 5.45
N ALA A 29 19.57 0.28 6.36
CA ALA A 29 19.31 0.21 7.80
C ALA A 29 18.66 1.49 8.36
N ASN A 30 19.14 2.68 7.96
CA ASN A 30 18.53 3.95 8.37
C ASN A 30 17.15 4.17 7.74
N SER A 31 16.90 3.71 6.51
CA SER A 31 15.58 3.81 5.88
C SER A 31 14.52 2.92 6.53
N GLN A 32 14.95 1.82 7.16
CA GLN A 32 14.09 0.98 8.02
C GLN A 32 13.86 1.60 9.40
N GLN A 33 14.65 2.60 9.78
CA GLN A 33 14.52 3.39 11.00
C GLN A 33 13.75 4.70 10.80
N LEU A 34 12.86 4.76 9.79
CA LEU A 34 11.76 5.73 9.85
C LEU A 34 11.02 5.49 11.18
N PRO A 35 10.82 6.52 12.01
CA PRO A 35 10.12 6.35 13.26
C PRO A 35 8.67 6.02 12.92
N LEU A 36 8.31 4.74 12.97
CA LEU A 36 6.96 4.28 13.24
C LEU A 36 6.60 4.55 14.72
N VAL A 37 7.21 5.58 15.30
CA VAL A 37 7.01 6.05 16.65
C VAL A 37 5.71 6.84 16.59
N GLU A 38 4.73 6.41 17.39
CA GLU A 38 3.54 7.20 17.76
C GLU A 38 2.24 7.01 16.96
N TYR A 39 1.99 5.85 16.33
CA TYR A 39 0.58 5.44 16.07
C TYR A 39 0.18 4.10 16.72
N GLN A 40 1.15 3.35 17.24
CA GLN A 40 0.91 2.07 17.91
C GLN A 40 0.78 2.17 19.45
N SER A 41 0.79 3.37 20.02
CA SER A 41 0.66 3.53 21.48
C SER A 41 -0.81 3.49 21.91
N LYS A 42 -1.22 2.30 22.38
CA LYS A 42 -2.44 1.95 23.13
C LYS A 42 -3.59 1.34 22.33
N THR A 43 -3.40 0.10 21.88
CA THR A 43 -4.49 -0.88 21.91
C THR A 43 -4.05 -2.05 22.78
N PHE A 44 -4.11 -1.82 24.09
CA PHE A 44 -4.18 -2.88 25.09
C PHE A 44 -5.26 -3.88 24.65
N ALA A 45 -5.01 -5.17 24.85
CA ALA A 45 -5.89 -6.29 24.53
C ALA A 45 -7.40 -5.98 24.72
N ARG A 46 -8.06 -5.51 23.66
CA ARG A 46 -9.49 -5.17 23.66
C ARG A 46 -10.25 -6.29 22.99
N GLU A 47 -10.32 -7.45 23.64
CA GLU A 47 -11.21 -8.53 23.21
C GLU A 47 -12.62 -8.33 23.79
N THR A 48 -13.28 -7.24 23.40
CA THR A 48 -14.71 -7.09 23.67
C THR A 48 -15.53 -7.88 22.64
N SER A 49 -16.75 -8.29 23.00
CA SER A 49 -17.72 -8.89 22.06
C SER A 49 -17.89 -7.99 20.81
N LYS A 50 -17.99 -6.68 21.06
CA LYS A 50 -18.16 -5.65 20.04
C LYS A 50 -16.98 -5.53 19.08
N TYR A 51 -15.75 -5.58 19.59
CA TYR A 51 -14.52 -5.57 18.77
C TYR A 51 -14.43 -6.79 17.85
N LYS A 52 -14.79 -7.98 18.38
CA LYS A 52 -14.83 -9.21 17.58
C LYS A 52 -15.85 -9.10 16.45
N LEU A 53 -17.07 -8.64 16.75
CA LEU A 53 -18.10 -8.41 15.76
C LEU A 53 -17.68 -7.39 14.69
N ALA A 54 -17.10 -6.25 15.09
CA ALA A 54 -16.59 -5.24 14.16
C ALA A 54 -15.51 -5.81 13.22
N THR A 55 -14.58 -6.60 13.78
CA THR A 55 -13.52 -7.25 13.00
C THR A 55 -14.08 -8.29 12.03
N GLU A 56 -15.06 -9.09 12.46
CA GLU A 56 -15.75 -10.06 11.60
C GLU A 56 -16.51 -9.38 10.47
N VAL A 57 -17.21 -8.28 10.76
CA VAL A 57 -17.89 -7.47 9.72
C VAL A 57 -16.88 -7.01 8.67
N LEU A 58 -15.77 -6.39 9.10
CA LEU A 58 -14.71 -5.90 8.19
C LEU A 58 -14.11 -7.02 7.32
N LEU A 59 -13.96 -8.22 7.89
CA LEU A 59 -13.47 -9.40 7.19
C LEU A 59 -14.49 -9.89 6.15
N GLU A 60 -15.75 -10.09 6.54
CA GLU A 60 -16.82 -10.62 5.68
C GLU A 60 -17.13 -9.68 4.51
N ILE A 61 -17.16 -8.37 4.76
CA ILE A 61 -17.34 -7.41 3.68
C ILE A 61 -16.09 -7.30 2.80
N GLY A 62 -14.93 -7.83 3.22
CA GLY A 62 -13.70 -7.87 2.42
C GLY A 62 -12.87 -6.59 2.42
N ILE A 63 -12.98 -5.74 3.46
CA ILE A 63 -12.16 -4.51 3.55
C ILE A 63 -10.68 -4.83 3.53
N ALA A 64 -10.24 -5.92 4.18
CA ALA A 64 -8.84 -6.33 4.18
C ALA A 64 -8.26 -6.48 2.75
N LYS A 65 -9.07 -6.96 1.80
CA LYS A 65 -8.66 -7.14 0.40
C LYS A 65 -8.73 -5.84 -0.41
N ARG A 66 -9.67 -4.95 -0.08
CA ARG A 66 -9.90 -3.66 -0.76
C ARG A 66 -8.99 -2.55 -0.27
N TYR A 67 -8.63 -2.52 1.01
CA TYR A 67 -7.84 -1.44 1.57
C TYR A 67 -6.54 -1.24 0.79
N ASP A 68 -5.86 -2.34 0.49
CA ASP A 68 -4.60 -2.31 -0.23
C ASP A 68 -4.74 -1.89 -1.70
N THR A 69 -5.95 -1.88 -2.29
CA THR A 69 -6.17 -1.34 -3.64
C THR A 69 -6.19 0.18 -3.66
N HIS A 70 -6.29 0.88 -2.52
CA HIS A 70 -6.18 2.34 -2.49
C HIS A 70 -4.83 2.84 -3.01
N PHE A 71 -3.77 2.03 -2.92
CA PHE A 71 -2.46 2.36 -3.46
C PHE A 71 -2.35 2.17 -4.97
N ASP A 72 -3.30 1.46 -5.60
CA ASP A 72 -3.18 1.04 -6.99
C ASP A 72 -3.08 2.24 -7.94
N HIS A 73 -3.84 3.32 -7.72
CA HIS A 73 -3.78 4.50 -8.58
C HIS A 73 -2.43 5.24 -8.45
N LEU A 74 -1.96 5.45 -7.22
CA LEU A 74 -0.64 6.03 -6.96
C LEU A 74 0.45 5.21 -7.65
N ILE A 75 0.45 3.90 -7.45
CA ILE A 75 1.40 3.00 -8.11
C ILE A 75 1.27 3.08 -9.63
N GLY A 76 0.05 3.15 -10.15
CA GLY A 76 -0.25 3.32 -11.57
C GLY A 76 0.42 4.55 -12.19
N THR A 77 0.55 5.65 -11.45
CA THR A 77 1.30 6.84 -11.88
C THR A 77 2.82 6.68 -11.78
N LEU A 78 3.31 5.84 -10.86
CA LEU A 78 4.74 5.61 -10.63
C LEU A 78 5.37 4.64 -11.66
N ILE A 79 4.57 3.79 -12.31
CA ILE A 79 5.05 2.75 -13.24
C ILE A 79 5.33 3.27 -14.67
N GLY A 80 5.73 4.54 -14.81
CA GLY A 80 5.95 5.16 -16.12
C GLY A 80 4.63 5.27 -16.89
N LYS A 81 4.61 4.84 -18.16
CA LYS A 81 3.45 4.96 -19.08
C LYS A 81 2.17 4.21 -18.66
N GLY A 82 2.08 3.74 -17.42
CA GLY A 82 0.95 2.99 -16.89
C GLY A 82 0.89 1.53 -17.37
N ASP A 83 1.97 1.01 -17.95
CA ASP A 83 2.01 -0.31 -18.60
C ASP A 83 3.06 -1.29 -18.04
N ASP A 84 3.96 -0.85 -17.14
CA ASP A 84 4.90 -1.76 -16.47
C ASP A 84 4.24 -2.51 -15.29
N PHE A 85 3.51 -3.58 -15.63
CA PHE A 85 2.82 -4.43 -14.65
C PHE A 85 3.77 -5.23 -13.73
N LYS A 86 5.03 -5.42 -14.13
CA LYS A 86 6.03 -6.06 -13.27
C LYS A 86 6.46 -5.12 -12.17
N LEU A 87 6.75 -3.86 -12.51
CA LEU A 87 7.06 -2.83 -11.54
C LEU A 87 5.85 -2.52 -10.64
N TYR A 88 4.64 -2.46 -11.20
CA TYR A 88 3.39 -2.38 -10.45
C TYR A 88 3.30 -3.46 -9.37
N THR A 89 3.51 -4.73 -9.75
CA THR A 89 3.41 -5.86 -8.81
C THR A 89 4.44 -5.75 -7.69
N ARG A 90 5.65 -5.27 -7.99
CA ARG A 90 6.70 -5.04 -6.99
C ARG A 90 6.34 -3.92 -6.03
N PHE A 91 5.85 -2.79 -6.55
CA PHE A 91 5.38 -1.69 -5.73
C PHE A 91 4.19 -2.11 -4.86
N ARG A 92 3.19 -2.79 -5.42
CA ARG A 92 2.04 -3.27 -4.64
C ARG A 92 2.48 -4.13 -3.47
N LYS A 93 3.42 -5.07 -3.67
CA LYS A 93 3.98 -5.88 -2.58
C LYS A 93 4.68 -5.03 -1.51
N MET A 94 5.44 -4.02 -1.92
CA MET A 94 6.11 -3.10 -1.01
C MET A 94 5.09 -2.29 -0.20
N PHE A 95 4.11 -1.67 -0.84
CA PHE A 95 3.07 -0.87 -0.18
C PHE A 95 2.24 -1.70 0.81
N VAL A 96 1.79 -2.90 0.41
CA VAL A 96 1.08 -3.83 1.30
C VAL A 96 1.93 -4.18 2.53
N ARG A 97 3.24 -4.40 2.34
CA ARG A 97 4.15 -4.72 3.43
C ARG A 97 4.35 -3.53 4.37
N GLU A 98 4.67 -2.36 3.84
CA GLU A 98 5.06 -1.21 4.65
C GLU A 98 3.85 -0.49 5.27
N ILE A 99 2.77 -0.31 4.49
CA ILE A 99 1.63 0.52 4.87
C ILE A 99 0.28 -0.13 4.52
N GLY A 100 0.22 -1.46 4.40
CA GLY A 100 -1.01 -2.18 4.11
C GLY A 100 -1.96 -2.36 5.31
N TRP A 101 -3.08 -3.02 5.04
CA TRP A 101 -4.20 -3.24 5.97
C TRP A 101 -3.79 -3.64 7.39
N ARG A 102 -2.74 -4.46 7.53
CA ARG A 102 -2.28 -5.00 8.83
C ARG A 102 -2.01 -3.93 9.89
N HIS A 103 -1.63 -2.72 9.46
CA HIS A 103 -1.29 -1.61 10.34
C HIS A 103 -2.50 -0.75 10.74
N PHE A 104 -3.61 -0.86 10.00
CA PHE A 104 -4.78 0.01 10.15
C PHE A 104 -6.04 -0.73 10.63
N LYS A 105 -6.03 -2.07 10.60
CA LYS A 105 -7.18 -2.90 10.96
C LYS A 105 -7.83 -2.52 12.30
N ASP A 106 -7.03 -2.18 13.32
CA ASP A 106 -7.54 -1.90 14.67
C ASP A 106 -8.23 -0.53 14.70
N ALA A 107 -7.74 0.46 13.94
CA ALA A 107 -8.38 1.77 13.83
C ALA A 107 -9.75 1.66 13.14
N TYR A 108 -9.86 0.82 12.12
CA TYR A 108 -11.14 0.52 11.46
C TYR A 108 -12.11 -0.18 12.41
N ALA A 109 -11.64 -1.20 13.14
CA ALA A 109 -12.47 -1.90 14.11
C ALA A 109 -12.95 -0.96 15.23
N ALA A 110 -12.05 -0.12 15.77
CA ALA A 110 -12.39 0.87 16.79
C ALA A 110 -13.42 1.89 16.31
N LYS A 111 -13.37 2.29 15.03
CA LYS A 111 -14.37 3.19 14.44
C LYS A 111 -15.75 2.52 14.38
N LEU A 112 -15.82 1.26 13.95
CA LEU A 112 -17.07 0.48 13.97
C LEU A 112 -17.60 0.28 15.40
N GLU A 113 -16.73 0.00 16.37
CA GLU A 113 -17.12 -0.11 17.78
C GLU A 113 -17.68 1.20 18.35
N ALA A 114 -17.16 2.35 17.91
CA ALA A 114 -17.62 3.65 18.37
C ALA A 114 -18.98 4.04 17.77
N ASP A 115 -19.19 3.72 16.49
CA ASP A 115 -20.31 4.24 15.72
C ASP A 115 -21.57 3.36 15.74
N PHE A 116 -21.40 2.04 15.94
CA PHE A 116 -22.52 1.08 15.88
C PHE A 116 -22.73 0.41 17.23
N SER A 117 -23.95 0.06 17.60
CA SER A 117 -24.26 -0.83 18.73
C SER A 117 -23.87 -2.29 18.43
N GLU A 118 -23.89 -3.15 19.45
CA GLU A 118 -23.58 -4.57 19.25
C GLU A 118 -24.61 -5.27 18.35
N ASP A 119 -25.90 -4.92 18.49
CA ASP A 119 -26.96 -5.54 17.70
C ASP A 119 -26.93 -5.07 16.23
N GLU A 120 -26.60 -3.79 15.97
CA GLU A 120 -26.35 -3.30 14.61
C GLU A 120 -25.15 -4.03 13.97
N LEU A 121 -24.08 -4.29 14.73
CA LEU A 121 -22.95 -5.07 14.21
C LEU A 121 -23.32 -6.52 13.89
N LYS A 122 -24.19 -7.16 14.69
CA LYS A 122 -24.74 -8.49 14.39
C LYS A 122 -25.60 -8.47 13.13
N GLU A 123 -26.43 -7.45 12.96
CA GLU A 123 -27.25 -7.29 11.77
C GLU A 123 -26.39 -7.08 10.51
N LEU A 124 -25.41 -6.17 10.58
CA LEU A 124 -24.44 -5.94 9.51
C LEU A 124 -23.66 -7.22 9.18
N LEU A 125 -23.26 -7.99 10.20
CA LEU A 125 -22.59 -9.26 9.98
C LEU A 125 -23.50 -10.26 9.27
N ASN A 126 -24.76 -10.37 9.67
CA ASN A 126 -25.73 -11.23 9.00
C ASN A 126 -25.96 -10.80 7.54
N LEU A 127 -26.11 -9.49 7.28
CA LEU A 127 -26.25 -8.93 5.94
C LEU A 127 -25.01 -9.22 5.08
N SER A 128 -23.81 -9.01 5.63
CA SER A 128 -22.54 -9.25 4.94
C SER A 128 -22.35 -10.72 4.52
N LYS A 129 -22.93 -11.66 5.28
CA LYS A 129 -22.92 -13.09 4.99
C LYS A 129 -23.87 -13.49 3.85
N GLN A 130 -24.86 -12.66 3.50
CA GLN A 130 -25.82 -12.97 2.44
C GLN A 130 -25.13 -13.13 1.07
N PRO A 131 -25.46 -14.16 0.28
CA PRO A 131 -24.82 -14.40 -1.02
C PRO A 131 -24.93 -13.22 -1.99
N VAL A 132 -26.07 -12.52 -2.00
CA VAL A 132 -26.29 -11.36 -2.86
C VAL A 132 -25.37 -10.19 -2.49
N MET A 133 -25.17 -9.94 -1.19
CA MET A 133 -24.27 -8.91 -0.70
C MET A 133 -22.81 -9.25 -1.05
N LYS A 134 -22.40 -10.50 -0.85
CA LYS A 134 -21.07 -10.97 -1.26
C LYS A 134 -20.85 -10.82 -2.77
N LYS A 135 -21.86 -11.13 -3.57
CA LYS A 135 -21.82 -10.97 -5.04
C LYS A 135 -21.66 -9.50 -5.41
N LEU A 136 -22.41 -8.59 -4.79
CA LEU A 136 -22.31 -7.16 -5.02
C LEU A 136 -20.90 -6.65 -4.70
N LEU A 137 -20.40 -6.91 -3.48
CA LEU A 137 -19.10 -6.46 -3.02
C LEU A 137 -17.96 -7.03 -3.86
N LYS A 138 -18.03 -8.30 -4.28
CA LYS A 138 -17.05 -8.91 -5.18
C LYS A 138 -17.09 -8.28 -6.58
N SER A 139 -18.28 -7.98 -7.09
CA SER A 139 -18.45 -7.40 -8.43
C SER A 139 -17.87 -5.99 -8.50
N GLU A 140 -18.05 -5.17 -7.47
CA GLU A 140 -17.46 -3.83 -7.37
C GLU A 140 -15.93 -3.91 -7.42
N VAL A 141 -15.32 -4.75 -6.58
CA VAL A 141 -13.87 -4.94 -6.56
C VAL A 141 -13.34 -5.45 -7.89
N GLN A 142 -14.04 -6.42 -8.50
CA GLN A 142 -13.62 -6.96 -9.78
C GLN A 142 -13.71 -5.90 -10.88
N ALA A 143 -14.80 -5.12 -10.93
CA ALA A 143 -14.93 -4.00 -11.86
C ALA A 143 -13.82 -2.97 -11.67
N TYR A 144 -13.42 -2.68 -10.43
CA TYR A 144 -12.23 -1.88 -10.16
C TYR A 144 -10.98 -2.55 -10.76
N MET A 145 -10.69 -3.82 -10.45
CA MET A 145 -9.49 -4.48 -10.97
C MET A 145 -9.46 -4.55 -12.50
N ASP A 146 -10.58 -4.84 -13.15
CA ASP A 146 -10.69 -4.99 -14.61
C ASP A 146 -10.39 -3.68 -15.36
N THR A 147 -10.70 -2.54 -14.75
CA THR A 147 -10.49 -1.21 -15.32
C THR A 147 -9.18 -0.56 -14.88
N SER A 148 -8.39 -1.20 -14.00
CA SER A 148 -7.15 -0.66 -13.44
C SER A 148 -6.12 -0.26 -14.50
N LYS A 149 -5.85 -1.14 -15.47
CA LYS A 149 -4.90 -0.88 -16.58
C LYS A 149 -5.26 0.39 -17.36
N GLN A 150 -6.53 0.53 -17.75
CA GLN A 150 -7.00 1.70 -18.47
C GLN A 150 -6.85 2.95 -17.60
N ARG A 151 -7.23 2.88 -16.32
CA ARG A 151 -7.12 4.00 -15.40
C ARG A 151 -5.67 4.44 -15.13
N PHE A 152 -4.72 3.51 -15.04
CA PHE A 152 -3.31 3.87 -14.88
C PHE A 152 -2.78 4.62 -16.09
N LYS A 153 -3.08 4.13 -17.29
CA LYS A 153 -2.72 4.82 -18.53
C LYS A 153 -3.34 6.21 -18.61
N MET A 154 -4.64 6.32 -18.35
CA MET A 154 -5.34 7.62 -18.35
C MET A 154 -4.78 8.57 -17.29
N GLY A 155 -4.47 8.07 -16.09
CA GLY A 155 -3.87 8.85 -15.01
C GLY A 155 -2.48 9.37 -15.37
N PHE A 156 -1.64 8.53 -15.97
CA PHE A 156 -0.33 8.95 -16.46
C PHE A 156 -0.45 10.00 -17.58
N GLU A 157 -1.33 9.79 -18.56
CA GLU A 157 -1.55 10.76 -19.64
C GLU A 157 -2.08 12.10 -19.12
N LEU A 158 -2.96 12.08 -18.11
CA LEU A 158 -3.44 13.28 -17.44
C LEU A 158 -2.28 14.03 -16.79
N TRP A 159 -1.44 13.32 -16.02
CA TRP A 159 -0.28 13.89 -15.35
C TRP A 159 0.73 14.48 -16.33
N ASP A 160 1.03 13.78 -17.43
CA ASP A 160 1.91 14.26 -18.49
C ASP A 160 1.34 15.50 -19.19
N LYS A 161 0.04 15.51 -19.52
CA LYS A 161 -0.62 16.68 -20.10
C LYS A 161 -0.56 17.89 -19.18
N TYR A 162 -0.76 17.68 -17.87
CA TYR A 162 -0.67 18.76 -16.88
C TYR A 162 0.75 19.34 -16.83
N ASN A 163 1.77 18.48 -16.67
CA ASN A 163 3.16 18.94 -16.58
C ASN A 163 3.68 19.58 -17.88
N ASN A 164 3.11 19.22 -19.02
CA ASN A 164 3.42 19.82 -20.33
C ASN A 164 2.52 21.04 -20.65
N GLY A 165 1.73 21.53 -19.70
CA GLY A 165 0.88 22.72 -19.87
C GLY A 165 -0.29 22.55 -20.84
N LYS A 166 -0.64 21.31 -21.22
CA LYS A 166 -1.75 21.02 -22.14
C LYS A 166 -3.12 21.06 -21.45
N ILE A 167 -3.14 20.93 -20.13
CA ILE A 167 -4.33 21.09 -19.29
C ILE A 167 -3.94 21.89 -18.05
N SER A 168 -4.85 22.73 -17.56
CA SER A 168 -4.72 23.46 -16.30
C SER A 168 -5.58 22.81 -15.22
N LEU A 169 -5.30 23.14 -13.96
CA LEU A 169 -6.24 22.84 -12.88
C LEU A 169 -7.56 23.59 -13.11
N PRO A 170 -8.70 23.03 -12.67
CA PRO A 170 -9.95 23.77 -12.58
C PRO A 170 -9.79 25.00 -11.65
N PRO A 171 -10.59 26.05 -11.83
CA PRO A 171 -10.65 27.16 -10.87
C PRO A 171 -11.16 26.65 -9.51
N ASP A 172 -10.78 27.38 -8.46
CA ASP A 172 -11.26 27.17 -7.08
C ASP A 172 -12.77 27.42 -6.94
#